data_AF-A0A970U9S9-F1
#
_entry.id   AF-A0A970U9S9-F1
#
_cell.length_a   1.000
_cell.length_b   1.000
_cell.length_c   1.000
_cell.angle_alpha   90.00
_cell.angle_beta   90.00
_cell.angle_gamma   90.00
#
_symmetry.space_group_name_H-M   'P 1'
#
loop_
_entity.id
_entity.type
_entity.pdbx_description
1 polymer ?
#
loop_
_entity_poly.entity_id
_entity_poly.type
_entity_poly.pdbx_seq_one_letter_code
_entity_poly.pdbx_strand_id
1 'polypeptide(L)'
;MLQDKVMVNDALASIKSSLTAYTTTISECSNPTLRSTIQQIRNCDEESQYELYKLAQSKGFYQPAMMANDNEVQQTKSQLQG
;
A
#
# COMPACT_ATOMS: atom_id res chain seq x y z
N MET A 1 5.92 7.88 22.29
CA MET A 1 6.84 8.23 21.18
C MET A 1 7.46 6.99 20.53
N LEU A 2 8.38 6.25 21.17
CA LEU A 2 8.96 5.03 20.55
C LEU A 2 7.92 3.90 20.41
N GLN A 3 7.08 3.72 21.43
CA GLN A 3 6.02 2.72 21.43
C GLN A 3 4.96 2.99 20.35
N ASP A 4 4.50 4.24 20.21
CA ASP A 4 3.55 4.65 19.17
C ASP A 4 4.11 4.39 17.76
N LYS A 5 5.40 4.68 17.54
CA LYS A 5 6.08 4.42 16.27
C LYS A 5 6.11 2.93 15.94
N VAL A 6 6.42 2.07 16.92
CA VAL A 6 6.41 0.61 16.75
C VAL A 6 5.00 0.13 16.42
N MET A 7 3.99 0.55 17.19
CA MET A 7 2.59 0.17 16.95
C MET A 7 2.10 0.56 15.55
N VAL A 8 2.44 1.77 15.09
CA VAL A 8 2.06 2.25 13.75
C VAL A 8 2.76 1.44 12.66
N ASN A 9 4.05 1.11 12.84
CA ASN A 9 4.78 0.29 11.88
C ASN A 9 4.26 -1.16 11.85
N ASP A 10 3.92 -1.74 13.00
CA ASP A 10 3.32 -3.08 13.08
C ASP A 10 1.96 -3.11 12.40
N ALA A 11 1.12 -2.11 12.61
CA ALA A 11 -0.16 -1.98 11.92
C ALA A 11 0.02 -1.85 10.40
N LEU A 12 0.95 -1.00 9.93
CA LEU A 12 1.26 -0.86 8.51
C LEU A 12 1.78 -2.17 7.88
N ALA A 13 2.60 -2.92 8.61
CA ALA A 13 3.10 -4.22 8.17
C ALA A 13 1.97 -5.27 8.11
N SER A 14 1.09 -5.28 9.11
CA SER A 14 -0.07 -6.17 9.15
C SER A 14 -1.01 -5.94 7.97
N ILE A 15 -1.40 -4.69 7.69
CA ILE A 15 -2.31 -4.39 6.58
C ILE A 15 -1.64 -4.74 5.24
N LYS A 16 -0.33 -4.47 5.07
CA LYS A 16 0.42 -4.89 3.87
C LYS A 16 0.37 -6.41 3.64
N SER A 17 0.50 -7.20 4.70
CA SER A 17 0.36 -8.65 4.63
C SER A 17 -1.06 -9.06 4.21
N SER A 18 -2.09 -8.44 4.79
CA SER A 18 -3.49 -8.68 4.43
C SER A 18 -3.76 -8.35 2.95
N LEU A 19 -3.28 -7.21 2.44
CA LEU A 19 -3.44 -6.81 1.03
C LEU A 19 -2.83 -7.84 0.07
N THR A 20 -1.69 -8.43 0.42
CA THR A 20 -1.05 -9.50 -0.36
C THR A 20 -1.91 -10.77 -0.37
N ALA A 21 -2.46 -11.14 0.79
CA ALA A 21 -3.35 -12.29 0.92
C ALA A 21 -4.65 -12.09 0.13
N TYR A 22 -5.27 -10.91 0.20
CA TYR A 22 -6.47 -10.59 -0.58
C TYR A 22 -6.19 -10.66 -2.08
N THR A 23 -5.06 -10.13 -2.53
CA THR A 23 -4.70 -10.18 -3.95
C THR A 23 -4.62 -11.61 -4.48
N THR A 24 -3.95 -12.50 -3.73
CA THR A 24 -3.84 -13.93 -4.06
C THR A 24 -5.21 -14.62 -4.03
N THR A 25 -5.98 -14.37 -2.97
CA THR A 25 -7.32 -14.95 -2.81
C THR A 25 -8.24 -14.51 -3.95
N ILE A 26 -8.21 -13.23 -4.32
CA ILE A 26 -8.99 -12.69 -5.42
C ILE A 26 -8.61 -13.41 -6.71
N SER A 27 -7.32 -13.49 -7.07
CA SER A 27 -6.87 -14.14 -8.33
C SER A 27 -7.28 -15.60 -8.46
N GLU A 28 -7.42 -16.31 -7.35
CA GLU A 28 -7.74 -17.75 -7.33
C GLU A 28 -9.23 -18.04 -7.03
N CYS A 29 -10.04 -17.01 -6.76
CA CYS A 29 -11.45 -17.19 -6.40
C CYS A 29 -12.36 -17.37 -7.63
N SER A 30 -12.97 -18.55 -7.74
CA SER A 30 -13.93 -18.88 -8.81
C SER A 30 -15.34 -18.38 -8.53
N ASN A 31 -15.70 -18.12 -7.26
CA ASN A 31 -17.03 -17.61 -6.89
C ASN A 31 -17.11 -16.09 -7.13
N PRO A 32 -17.95 -15.58 -8.05
CA PRO A 32 -17.96 -14.17 -8.41
C PRO A 32 -18.37 -13.23 -7.27
N THR A 33 -19.35 -13.65 -6.46
CA THR A 33 -19.83 -12.85 -5.33
C THR A 33 -18.75 -12.72 -4.27
N LEU A 34 -18.14 -13.84 -3.88
CA LEU A 34 -17.05 -13.84 -2.89
C LEU A 34 -15.85 -13.03 -3.40
N ARG A 35 -15.48 -13.18 -4.67
CA ARG A 35 -14.42 -12.40 -5.30
C ARG A 35 -14.68 -10.90 -5.19
N SER A 36 -15.90 -10.46 -5.52
CA SER A 36 -16.29 -9.04 -5.43
C SER A 36 -16.25 -8.53 -3.99
N THR A 37 -16.74 -9.32 -3.03
CA THR A 37 -16.67 -8.97 -1.60
C THR A 37 -15.24 -8.79 -1.11
N ILE A 38 -14.32 -9.70 -1.46
CA ILE A 38 -12.91 -9.58 -1.04
C ILE A 38 -12.23 -8.39 -1.74
N GLN A 39 -12.59 -8.08 -2.99
CA GLN A 39 -12.13 -6.86 -3.66
C GLN A 39 -12.56 -5.60 -2.91
N GLN A 40 -13.80 -5.52 -2.44
CA GLN A 40 -14.29 -4.39 -1.65
C GLN A 40 -13.52 -4.25 -0.33
N ILE A 41 -13.32 -5.35 0.40
CA ILE A 41 -12.52 -5.36 1.64
C ILE A 41 -11.11 -4.85 1.37
N ARG A 42 -10.43 -5.40 0.35
CA ARG A 42 -9.08 -4.95 -0.03
C ARG A 42 -9.04 -3.45 -0.32
N ASN A 43 -10.02 -2.91 -1.04
CA ASN A 43 -10.06 -1.49 -1.37
C ASN A 43 -10.20 -0.62 -0.11
N CYS A 44 -11.08 -1.01 0.83
CA CYS A 44 -11.25 -0.30 2.11
C CYS A 44 -9.96 -0.35 2.97
N ASP A 45 -9.29 -1.49 2.99
CA ASP A 45 -8.04 -1.65 3.74
C ASP A 45 -6.89 -0.86 3.11
N GLU A 46 -6.83 -0.77 1.78
CA GLU A 46 -5.86 0.06 1.06
C GLU A 46 -6.06 1.55 1.35
N GLU A 47 -7.31 2.02 1.37
CA GLU A 47 -7.66 3.38 1.74
C GLU A 47 -7.25 3.68 3.21
N SER A 48 -7.60 2.78 4.13
CA SER A 48 -7.22 2.88 5.54
C SER A 48 -5.70 2.86 5.74
N GLN A 49 -4.97 2.02 4.99
CA GLN A 49 -3.51 1.99 5.02
C GLN A 49 -2.90 3.31 4.55
N TYR A 50 -3.46 3.93 3.52
CA TYR A 50 -2.99 5.23 3.02
C TYR A 50 -3.22 6.35 4.06
N GLU A 51 -4.34 6.34 4.77
CA GLU A 51 -4.60 7.28 5.86
C GLU A 51 -3.63 7.08 7.03
N LEU A 52 -3.40 5.83 7.44
CA LEU A 52 -2.44 5.51 8.49
C LEU A 52 -1.03 5.92 8.10
N TYR A 53 -0.64 5.72 6.84
CA TYR A 53 0.65 6.18 6.30
C TYR A 53 0.80 7.70 6.40
N LYS A 54 -0.20 8.48 5.97
CA LYS A 54 -0.17 9.95 6.08
C LYS A 54 -0.05 10.40 7.55
N LEU A 55 -0.77 9.74 8.44
CA LEU A 55 -0.69 10.01 9.88
C LEU A 55 0.72 9.68 10.43
N ALA A 56 1.28 8.53 10.05
CA ALA A 56 2.62 8.12 10.44
C ALA A 56 3.70 9.10 9.94
N GLN A 57 3.55 9.57 8.70
CA GLN A 57 4.44 10.56 8.09
C GLN A 57 4.37 11.90 8.84
N SER A 58 3.16 12.43 9.09
CA SER A 58 3.00 13.72 9.78
C SER A 58 3.52 13.72 11.21
N LYS A 59 3.54 12.55 11.87
CA LYS A 59 4.12 12.35 13.21
C LYS A 59 5.62 12.01 13.19
N GLY A 60 6.24 11.89 12.01
CA GLY A 60 7.65 11.50 11.86
C GLY A 60 7.94 10.03 12.21
N PHE A 61 6.90 9.20 12.29
CA PHE A 61 7.01 7.76 12.59
C PHE A 61 7.40 6.94 11.36
N TYR A 62 7.14 7.47 10.17
CA TYR A 62 7.46 6.84 8.90
C TYR A 62 8.14 7.86 7.96
N GLN A 63 9.18 7.43 7.26
CA GLN A 63 9.87 8.21 6.22
C GLN A 63 9.68 7.50 4.88
N PRO A 64 8.93 8.08 3.92
CA PRO A 64 8.79 7.50 2.60
C PRO A 64 10.11 7.58 1.83
N ALA A 65 10.21 6.78 0.77
CA ALA A 65 11.28 6.94 -0.20
C ALA A 65 11.28 8.36 -0.76
N MET A 66 12.47 8.91 -1.02
CA MET A 66 12.59 10.16 -1.74
C MET A 66 11.96 10.03 -3.12
N MET A 67 11.32 11.11 -3.59
CA MET A 67 10.88 11.16 -4.98
C MET A 67 12.08 11.00 -5.90
N ALA A 68 11.90 10.24 -6.99
CA ALA A 68 12.91 10.10 -8.02
C ALA A 68 13.19 11.46 -8.68
N ASN A 69 14.38 11.63 -9.26
CA ASN A 69 14.70 12.86 -9.98
C ASN A 69 13.84 12.96 -11.25
N ASP A 70 13.26 14.14 -11.50
CA ASP A 70 12.44 14.39 -12.70
C ASP A 70 13.17 14.02 -14.00
N ASN A 71 14.48 14.26 -14.08
CA ASN A 71 15.27 13.90 -15.25
C ASN A 71 15.32 12.37 -15.46
N GLU A 72 15.48 11.59 -14.38
CA GLU A 72 15.47 10.11 -14.45
C GLU A 72 14.09 9.59 -14.86
N VAL A 73 13.03 10.25 -14.37
CA VAL A 73 11.64 9.94 -14.76
C VAL A 73 11.42 10.19 -16.25
N GLN A 74 11.85 11.34 -16.79
CA GLN A 74 11.70 11.66 -18.21
C GLN A 74 12.54 10.73 -19.10
N GLN A 75 13.80 10.48 -18.72
CA GLN A 75 14.68 9.58 -19.46
C GLN A 75 14.07 8.17 -19.56
N THR A 76 13.55 7.63 -18.45
CA THR A 76 12.92 6.31 -18.42
C THR A 76 11.66 6.27 -19.29
N LYS A 77 10.82 7.32 -19.24
CA LYS A 77 9.63 7.42 -20.10
C LYS A 77 9.99 7.38 -21.58
N SER A 78 11.01 8.13 -22.02
CA SER A 78 11.46 8.14 -23.41
C SER A 78 11.99 6.78 -23.88
N GLN A 79 12.65 6.02 -23.01
CA GLN A 79 13.15 4.67 -23.35
C GLN A 79 12.04 3.65 -23.58
N LEU A 80 10.87 3.84 -22.96
CA LEU A 80 9.72 2.94 -23.06
C LEU A 80 8.73 3.32 -24.18
N GLN A 81 8.98 4.44 -24.89
CA GLN A 81 8.14 4.92 -26.00
C GLN A 81 8.59 4.40 -27.38
N GLY A 82 9.52 3.44 -27.45
CA GLY A 82 9.89 2.71 -28.66
C GLY A 82 9.08 1.44 -28.85
#